data_AF-A0A3D3XKC5-F1
#
_entry.id   AF-A0A3D3XKC5-F1
#
_cell.length_a   1.000
_cell.length_b   1.000
_cell.length_c   1.000
_cell.angle_alpha   90.00
_cell.angle_beta   90.00
_cell.angle_gamma   90.00
#
_symmetry.space_group_name_H-M   'P 1'
#
loop_
_entity.id
_entity.type
_entity.pdbx_description
1 polymer ?
#
loop_
_entity_poly.entity_id
_entity_poly.type
_entity_poly.pdbx_seq_one_letter_code
_entity_poly.pdbx_strand_id
1 'polypeptide(L)'
;MMHIPLTNVPNREDLYRLIEHRPYTFSISGHTHWQAHQLIRKKDGWMGAEPHHHLINVTVSGSWWSGLPDEWGVPHTTMRDGAPNGYTVLKFSENRKPEIVFKAARGPEEFQMSVFAPDSIELGNVKETLVYVNVFNGWDDSVVQVRWNSEGNWQTMDKSLEKDPNHQAVFDREPETPPSPYKRISAPVDSRHLWKGRLNPDIGVGVHALQVRATDVNGKWHRAERIVRVKKNAVGATDPQP
;
A
#
# COMPACT_ATOMS: atom_id res chain seq x y z
N MET A 1 7.79 -11.28 -19.76
CA MET A 1 8.00 -11.48 -18.31
C MET A 1 9.49 -11.62 -18.07
N MET A 2 9.98 -11.12 -16.93
CA MET A 2 11.40 -11.14 -16.58
C MET A 2 11.57 -11.24 -15.05
N HIS A 3 12.75 -11.54 -14.55
CA HIS A 3 12.95 -11.62 -13.10
C HIS A 3 13.15 -10.23 -12.47
N ILE A 4 14.08 -9.45 -13.01
CA ILE A 4 14.47 -8.11 -12.49
C ILE A 4 13.55 -7.03 -13.08
N PRO A 5 13.17 -5.98 -12.33
CA PRO A 5 12.46 -4.83 -12.89
C PRO A 5 13.09 -4.30 -14.16
N LEU A 6 12.27 -4.07 -15.19
CA LEU A 6 12.71 -3.68 -16.53
C LEU A 6 13.52 -2.37 -16.50
N THR A 7 13.16 -1.45 -15.60
CA THR A 7 13.90 -0.20 -15.39
C THR A 7 15.30 -0.42 -14.80
N ASN A 8 15.63 -1.61 -14.30
CA ASN A 8 16.91 -1.90 -13.65
C ASN A 8 17.82 -2.78 -14.53
N VAL A 9 17.36 -3.15 -15.73
CA VAL A 9 18.14 -3.96 -16.67
C VAL A 9 19.06 -3.03 -17.49
N PRO A 10 20.38 -3.28 -17.58
CA PRO A 10 21.32 -2.39 -18.28
C PRO A 10 20.99 -2.16 -19.76
N ASN A 11 20.60 -3.21 -20.49
CA ASN A 11 20.26 -3.17 -21.90
C ASN A 11 18.75 -3.02 -22.16
N ARG A 12 18.01 -2.41 -21.22
CA ARG A 12 16.55 -2.22 -21.33
C ARG A 12 16.11 -1.48 -22.60
N GLU A 13 16.92 -0.55 -23.09
CA GLU A 13 16.58 0.24 -24.28
C GLU A 13 16.57 -0.57 -25.57
N ASP A 14 17.44 -1.58 -25.70
CA ASP A 14 17.41 -2.50 -26.85
C ASP A 14 16.06 -3.22 -26.91
N LEU A 15 15.55 -3.66 -25.75
CA LEU A 15 14.23 -4.27 -25.65
C LEU A 15 13.13 -3.23 -25.95
N TYR A 16 13.25 -1.98 -25.50
CA TYR A 16 12.30 -0.92 -25.81
C TYR A 16 12.15 -0.71 -27.32
N ARG A 17 13.26 -0.62 -28.07
CA ARG A 17 13.22 -0.49 -29.54
C ARG A 17 12.41 -1.59 -30.20
N LEU A 18 12.50 -2.81 -29.65
CA LEU A 18 11.76 -3.94 -30.19
C LEU A 18 10.27 -3.81 -29.95
N ILE A 19 9.79 -3.22 -28.84
CA ILE A 19 8.39 -3.29 -28.41
C ILE A 19 7.62 -1.96 -28.46
N GLU A 20 8.28 -0.82 -28.55
CA GLU A 20 7.66 0.50 -28.33
C GLU A 20 6.64 0.96 -29.36
N HIS A 21 6.61 0.31 -30.52
CA HIS A 21 5.58 0.53 -31.55
C HIS A 21 4.37 -0.39 -31.39
N ARG A 22 4.31 -1.22 -30.33
CA ARG A 22 3.18 -2.11 -30.04
C ARG A 22 2.35 -1.52 -28.90
N PRO A 23 1.16 -0.96 -29.18
CA PRO A 23 0.41 -0.15 -28.21
C PRO A 23 -0.15 -0.92 -27.01
N TYR A 24 -0.27 -2.25 -27.12
CA TYR A 24 -0.85 -3.11 -26.09
C TYR A 24 0.19 -3.98 -25.37
N THR A 25 1.48 -3.65 -25.45
CA THR A 25 2.50 -4.38 -24.69
C THR A 25 2.43 -4.05 -23.22
N PHE A 26 2.65 -5.08 -22.41
CA PHE A 26 2.69 -5.01 -20.95
C PHE A 26 3.87 -5.86 -20.47
N SER A 27 4.64 -5.38 -19.50
CA SER A 27 5.78 -6.12 -18.95
C SER A 27 5.61 -6.38 -17.46
N ILE A 28 6.08 -7.54 -17.02
CA ILE A 28 5.96 -8.00 -15.63
C ILE A 28 7.32 -8.45 -15.13
N SER A 29 7.67 -8.07 -13.90
CA SER A 29 8.84 -8.57 -13.17
C SER A 29 8.52 -9.02 -11.74
N GLY A 30 9.48 -9.66 -11.08
CA GLY A 30 9.46 -9.96 -9.65
C GLY A 30 10.73 -9.44 -8.97
N HIS A 31 11.46 -10.33 -8.28
CA HIS A 31 12.79 -10.11 -7.64
C HIS A 31 12.79 -9.21 -6.40
N THR A 32 11.91 -8.22 -6.32
CA THR A 32 12.02 -7.10 -5.38
C THR A 32 11.46 -7.35 -3.98
N HIS A 33 10.50 -8.27 -3.85
CA HIS A 33 9.72 -8.47 -2.61
C HIS A 33 9.00 -7.19 -2.13
N TRP A 34 8.65 -6.35 -3.11
CA TRP A 34 7.74 -5.22 -3.07
C TRP A 34 7.12 -5.08 -4.45
N GLN A 35 5.92 -4.53 -4.56
CA GLN A 35 5.16 -4.37 -5.78
C GLN A 35 4.96 -2.90 -6.15
N ALA A 36 4.82 -2.65 -7.46
CA ALA A 36 4.46 -1.33 -7.95
C ALA A 36 4.01 -1.39 -9.41
N HIS A 37 3.15 -0.44 -9.78
CA HIS A 37 2.97 -0.07 -11.17
C HIS A 37 3.97 1.03 -11.54
N GLN A 38 4.67 0.83 -12.65
CA GLN A 38 5.59 1.81 -13.22
C GLN A 38 5.13 2.18 -14.62
N LEU A 39 5.11 3.49 -14.88
CA LEU A 39 4.93 4.04 -16.22
C LEU A 39 6.30 4.47 -16.74
N ILE A 40 6.87 3.65 -17.61
CA ILE A 40 8.15 3.88 -18.28
C ILE A 40 7.93 4.91 -19.39
N ARG A 41 8.66 6.03 -19.33
CA ARG A 41 8.47 7.20 -20.19
C ARG A 41 9.75 7.54 -20.95
N LYS A 42 9.69 8.62 -21.74
CA LYS A 42 10.85 9.16 -22.48
C LYS A 42 12.08 9.40 -21.61
N LYS A 43 11.89 9.88 -20.37
CA LYS A 43 12.98 10.06 -19.40
C LYS A 43 13.69 8.75 -19.00
N ASP A 44 13.02 7.61 -19.18
CA ASP A 44 13.53 6.28 -18.86
C ASP A 44 14.10 5.56 -20.10
N GLY A 45 14.09 6.23 -21.26
CA GLY A 45 14.56 5.69 -22.56
C GLY A 45 13.43 5.19 -23.47
N TRP A 46 12.17 5.23 -23.07
CA TRP A 46 11.04 4.77 -23.88
C TRP A 46 10.62 5.79 -24.95
N MET A 47 10.61 5.43 -26.25
CA MET A 47 10.22 6.33 -27.34
C MET A 47 8.87 5.99 -27.97
N GLY A 48 8.10 5.07 -27.36
CA GLY A 48 6.73 4.80 -27.77
C GLY A 48 5.82 6.01 -27.53
N ALA A 49 4.72 6.09 -28.27
CA ALA A 49 3.79 7.22 -28.23
C ALA A 49 3.17 7.43 -26.84
N GLU A 50 2.83 6.33 -26.15
CA GLU A 50 2.26 6.32 -24.80
C GLU A 50 3.25 5.69 -23.82
N PRO A 51 3.22 6.06 -22.52
CA PRO A 51 4.04 5.40 -21.49
C PRO A 51 3.79 3.89 -21.43
N HIS A 52 4.87 3.11 -21.33
CA HIS A 52 4.78 1.65 -21.19
C HIS A 52 4.49 1.25 -19.75
N HIS A 53 3.47 0.40 -19.56
CA HIS A 53 3.11 -0.10 -18.24
C HIS A 53 3.94 -1.33 -17.88
N HIS A 54 4.76 -1.17 -16.83
CA HIS A 54 5.51 -2.24 -16.20
C HIS A 54 4.95 -2.54 -14.80
N LEU A 55 4.56 -3.79 -14.56
CA LEU A 55 4.17 -4.28 -13.24
C LEU A 55 5.34 -4.98 -12.57
N ILE A 56 5.77 -4.44 -11.43
CA ILE A 56 6.59 -5.17 -10.47
C ILE A 56 5.60 -5.94 -9.59
N ASN A 57 5.54 -7.24 -9.79
CA ASN A 57 4.46 -8.09 -9.31
C ASN A 57 4.61 -8.44 -7.83
N VAL A 58 3.46 -8.60 -7.16
CA VAL A 58 3.36 -9.25 -5.85
C VAL A 58 4.11 -10.59 -5.81
N THR A 59 4.64 -10.91 -4.64
CA THR A 59 5.31 -12.19 -4.37
C THR A 59 4.41 -13.11 -3.54
N VAL A 60 4.30 -14.37 -3.98
CA VAL A 60 3.58 -15.41 -3.21
C VAL A 60 4.28 -15.67 -1.87
N SER A 61 5.61 -15.69 -1.89
CA SER A 61 6.45 -15.86 -0.71
C SER A 61 6.63 -14.57 0.09
N GLY A 62 5.88 -13.51 -0.22
CA GLY A 62 5.97 -12.26 0.52
C GLY A 62 7.40 -11.74 0.58
N SER A 63 7.92 -11.46 1.77
CA SER A 63 9.35 -11.25 2.00
C SER A 63 10.08 -12.55 2.40
N TRP A 64 10.25 -13.49 1.47
CA TRP A 64 10.97 -14.76 1.68
C TRP A 64 10.44 -15.64 2.84
N TRP A 65 9.12 -15.74 2.99
CA TRP A 65 8.49 -16.47 4.10
C TRP A 65 9.02 -16.05 5.48
N SER A 66 9.40 -14.77 5.61
CA SER A 66 9.81 -14.19 6.89
C SER A 66 8.63 -13.72 7.72
N GLY A 67 8.83 -13.57 9.02
CA GLY A 67 7.83 -13.14 9.97
C GLY A 67 7.51 -14.22 10.99
N LEU A 68 6.94 -13.80 12.11
CA LEU A 68 6.28 -14.71 13.04
C LEU A 68 5.10 -15.43 12.38
N PRO A 69 4.82 -16.68 12.78
CA PRO A 69 3.70 -17.43 12.25
C PRO A 69 2.36 -16.83 12.67
N ASP A 70 1.38 -17.00 11.80
CA ASP A 70 -0.03 -16.87 12.14
C ASP A 70 -0.58 -18.13 12.82
N GLU A 71 -1.89 -18.18 13.04
CA GLU A 71 -2.59 -19.29 13.69
C GLU A 71 -2.50 -20.63 12.94
N TRP A 72 -2.04 -20.62 11.69
CA TRP A 72 -1.82 -21.81 10.86
C TRP A 72 -0.35 -22.20 10.76
N GLY A 73 0.54 -21.52 11.49
CA GLY A 73 1.99 -21.77 11.43
C GLY A 73 2.66 -21.17 10.19
N VAL A 74 1.96 -20.35 9.41
CA VAL A 74 2.51 -19.73 8.21
C VAL A 74 3.04 -18.35 8.58
N PRO A 75 4.29 -17.99 8.26
CA PRO A 75 4.79 -16.64 8.45
C PRO A 75 3.84 -15.61 7.83
N HIS A 76 3.53 -14.52 8.53
CA HIS A 76 2.64 -13.49 7.96
C HIS A 76 3.17 -12.94 6.62
N THR A 77 4.49 -12.96 6.43
CA THR A 77 5.19 -12.74 5.18
C THR A 77 4.79 -11.46 4.42
N THR A 78 4.48 -10.38 5.14
CA THR A 78 4.23 -9.09 4.50
C THR A 78 5.43 -8.67 3.62
N MET A 79 5.14 -8.16 2.42
CA MET A 79 6.15 -7.61 1.51
C MET A 79 6.80 -6.37 2.14
N ARG A 80 7.98 -5.98 1.63
CA ARG A 80 8.77 -4.91 2.25
C ARG A 80 8.11 -3.53 2.17
N ASP A 81 7.16 -3.35 1.26
CA ASP A 81 6.34 -2.14 1.08
C ASP A 81 5.05 -2.14 1.95
N GLY A 82 4.88 -3.14 2.81
CA GLY A 82 3.73 -3.27 3.70
C GLY A 82 2.49 -3.91 3.08
N ALA A 83 2.50 -4.23 1.78
CA ALA A 83 1.42 -5.01 1.18
C ALA A 83 1.52 -6.50 1.57
N PRO A 84 0.39 -7.20 1.75
CA PRO A 84 0.41 -8.63 2.03
C PRO A 84 0.96 -9.42 0.84
N ASN A 85 1.48 -10.62 1.09
CA ASN A 85 1.79 -11.54 0.02
C ASN A 85 0.53 -11.97 -0.74
N GLY A 86 0.70 -12.45 -1.96
CA GLY A 86 -0.43 -12.74 -2.81
C GLY A 86 -0.07 -13.07 -4.24
N TYR A 87 -1.05 -12.89 -5.13
CA TYR A 87 -0.91 -13.08 -6.55
C TYR A 87 -1.72 -12.04 -7.33
N THR A 88 -1.39 -11.90 -8.61
CA THR A 88 -2.09 -11.02 -9.53
C THR A 88 -2.88 -11.87 -10.52
N VAL A 89 -4.14 -11.52 -10.72
CA VAL A 89 -4.96 -12.04 -11.82
C VAL A 89 -4.94 -11.01 -12.94
N LEU A 90 -4.41 -11.41 -14.10
CA LEU A 90 -4.39 -10.58 -15.30
C LEU A 90 -5.46 -11.07 -16.27
N LYS A 91 -6.34 -10.17 -16.72
CA LYS A 91 -7.33 -10.47 -17.74
C LYS A 91 -6.99 -9.68 -19.00
N PHE A 92 -6.70 -10.42 -20.08
CA PHE A 92 -6.41 -9.83 -21.38
C PHE A 92 -7.66 -9.84 -22.24
N SER A 93 -7.85 -8.76 -23.00
CA SER A 93 -8.88 -8.66 -24.03
C SER A 93 -8.28 -8.03 -25.28
N GLU A 94 -8.93 -8.28 -26.41
CA GLU A 94 -8.46 -7.79 -27.69
C GLU A 94 -8.38 -6.25 -27.69
N ASN A 95 -7.24 -5.71 -28.12
CA ASN A 95 -6.99 -4.27 -28.27
C ASN A 95 -7.26 -3.43 -27.01
N ARG A 96 -6.96 -3.96 -25.81
CA ARG A 96 -7.06 -3.21 -24.54
C ARG A 96 -5.87 -3.48 -23.63
N LYS A 97 -5.63 -2.53 -22.71
CA LYS A 97 -4.72 -2.75 -21.57
C LYS A 97 -5.28 -3.88 -20.69
N PRO A 98 -4.42 -4.72 -20.08
CA PRO A 98 -4.89 -5.79 -19.22
C PRO A 98 -5.59 -5.22 -17.98
N GLU A 99 -6.67 -5.87 -17.54
CA GLU A 99 -7.20 -5.66 -16.19
C GLU A 99 -6.27 -6.37 -15.21
N ILE A 100 -5.84 -5.65 -14.18
CA ILE A 100 -4.88 -6.14 -13.20
C ILE A 100 -5.56 -6.20 -11.84
N VAL A 101 -5.74 -7.39 -11.28
CA VAL A 101 -6.39 -7.57 -9.98
C VAL A 101 -5.41 -8.18 -8.99
N PHE A 102 -5.14 -7.45 -7.91
CA PHE A 102 -4.37 -7.97 -6.78
C PHE A 102 -5.27 -8.86 -5.91
N LYS A 103 -4.71 -9.99 -5.45
CA LYS A 103 -5.35 -10.84 -4.46
C LYS A 103 -4.37 -11.19 -3.35
N ALA A 104 -4.63 -10.66 -2.15
CA ALA A 104 -3.95 -11.08 -0.93
C ALA A 104 -4.16 -12.58 -0.72
N ALA A 105 -3.07 -13.29 -0.42
CA ALA A 105 -3.12 -14.69 -0.04
C ALA A 105 -3.93 -14.83 1.26
N ARG A 106 -4.91 -15.75 1.27
CA ARG A 106 -5.73 -16.08 2.46
C ARG A 106 -6.59 -14.94 3.03
N GLY A 107 -6.55 -13.74 2.45
CA GLY A 107 -7.53 -12.69 2.72
C GLY A 107 -8.81 -12.87 1.88
N PRO A 108 -9.86 -12.09 2.15
CA PRO A 108 -11.01 -11.96 1.25
C PRO A 108 -10.61 -11.22 -0.06
N GLU A 109 -11.45 -11.21 -1.09
CA GLU A 109 -11.16 -10.50 -2.36
C GLU A 109 -11.22 -8.98 -2.17
N GLU A 110 -12.03 -8.53 -1.23
CA GLU A 110 -12.30 -7.13 -0.91
C GLU A 110 -11.13 -6.47 -0.15
N PHE A 111 -10.18 -7.26 0.38
CA PHE A 111 -9.02 -6.73 1.08
C PHE A 111 -7.98 -6.18 0.09
N GLN A 112 -8.21 -4.92 -0.32
CA GLN A 112 -7.44 -4.21 -1.34
C GLN A 112 -6.60 -3.06 -0.79
N MET A 113 -6.76 -2.74 0.50
CA MET A 113 -5.95 -1.73 1.18
C MET A 113 -5.86 -1.97 2.68
N SER A 114 -4.79 -1.49 3.31
CA SER A 114 -4.68 -1.36 4.77
C SER A 114 -4.79 0.11 5.18
N VAL A 115 -5.33 0.37 6.37
CA VAL A 115 -5.49 1.71 6.94
C VAL A 115 -4.74 1.77 8.26
N PHE A 116 -3.75 2.65 8.35
CA PHE A 116 -3.07 2.96 9.60
C PHE A 116 -3.65 4.23 10.20
N ALA A 117 -4.16 4.11 11.42
CA ALA A 117 -4.52 5.19 12.30
C ALA A 117 -4.29 4.75 13.75
N PRO A 118 -3.95 5.66 14.67
CA PRO A 118 -3.88 5.33 16.10
C PRO A 118 -5.21 4.75 16.60
N ASP A 119 -5.16 3.77 17.50
CA ASP A 119 -6.35 3.19 18.13
C ASP A 119 -7.17 4.24 18.89
N SER A 120 -6.48 5.23 19.47
CA SER A 120 -7.09 6.37 20.13
C SER A 120 -6.36 7.68 19.82
N ILE A 121 -7.14 8.75 19.68
CA ILE A 121 -6.65 10.10 19.40
C ILE A 121 -7.28 11.06 20.42
N GLU A 122 -6.49 11.96 20.99
CA GLU A 122 -7.03 13.07 21.80
C GLU A 122 -7.71 14.09 20.90
N LEU A 123 -8.87 14.61 21.31
CA LEU A 123 -9.67 15.52 20.50
C LEU A 123 -8.85 16.71 19.95
N GLY A 124 -7.97 17.30 20.77
CA GLY A 124 -7.08 18.39 20.39
C GLY A 124 -6.00 18.02 19.36
N ASN A 125 -5.69 16.73 19.23
CA ASN A 125 -4.67 16.21 18.32
C ASN A 125 -5.24 15.66 17.01
N VAL A 126 -6.56 15.62 16.83
CA VAL A 126 -7.20 15.06 15.62
C VAL A 126 -6.68 15.74 14.35
N LYS A 127 -6.57 17.06 14.35
CA LYS A 127 -6.11 17.84 13.20
C LYS A 127 -4.65 17.52 12.82
N GLU A 128 -3.81 17.21 13.78
CA GLU A 128 -2.38 16.93 13.55
C GLU A 128 -2.09 15.44 13.35
N THR A 129 -3.05 14.56 13.66
CA THR A 129 -2.87 13.12 13.50
C THR A 129 -2.86 12.74 12.04
N LEU A 130 -1.77 12.09 11.62
CA LEU A 130 -1.64 11.52 10.29
C LEU A 130 -2.31 10.13 10.24
N VAL A 131 -3.04 9.91 9.16
CA VAL A 131 -3.55 8.60 8.75
C VAL A 131 -2.89 8.22 7.45
N TYR A 132 -2.60 6.93 7.31
CA TYR A 132 -2.03 6.36 6.11
C TYR A 132 -2.94 5.28 5.54
N VAL A 133 -2.95 5.17 4.22
CA VAL A 133 -3.67 4.13 3.47
C VAL A 133 -2.72 3.52 2.46
N ASN A 134 -2.49 2.22 2.57
CA ASN A 134 -1.67 1.45 1.63
C ASN A 134 -2.61 0.72 0.66
N VAL A 135 -2.71 1.18 -0.60
CA VAL A 135 -3.64 0.63 -1.61
C VAL A 135 -2.88 -0.34 -2.49
N PHE A 136 -3.02 -1.65 -2.28
CA PHE A 136 -2.07 -2.66 -2.79
C PHE A 136 -1.89 -2.65 -4.32
N ASN A 137 -2.97 -2.38 -5.05
CA ASN A 137 -2.99 -2.28 -6.52
C ASN A 137 -3.10 -0.81 -7.00
N GLY A 138 -2.65 0.12 -6.16
CA GLY A 138 -2.66 1.55 -6.43
C GLY A 138 -1.48 1.99 -7.29
N TRP A 139 -1.72 3.02 -8.10
CA TRP A 139 -0.73 3.67 -8.97
C TRP A 139 -0.76 5.20 -8.86
N ASP A 140 0.02 5.91 -9.69
CA ASP A 140 0.18 7.37 -9.63
C ASP A 140 -1.15 8.15 -9.72
N ASP A 141 -2.10 7.67 -10.54
CA ASP A 141 -3.39 8.34 -10.76
C ASP A 141 -4.49 7.87 -9.78
N SER A 142 -4.14 7.10 -8.74
CA SER A 142 -5.14 6.66 -7.76
C SER A 142 -5.66 7.84 -6.95
N VAL A 143 -6.97 7.91 -6.81
CA VAL A 143 -7.62 8.83 -5.87
C VAL A 143 -7.88 8.07 -4.58
N VAL A 144 -7.36 8.57 -3.46
CA VAL A 144 -7.60 8.02 -2.12
C VAL A 144 -8.29 9.07 -1.28
N GLN A 145 -9.38 8.69 -0.63
CA GLN A 145 -10.19 9.59 0.18
C GLN A 145 -10.56 8.96 1.51
N VAL A 146 -10.65 9.81 2.52
CA VAL A 146 -11.01 9.44 3.90
C VAL A 146 -12.12 10.33 4.43
N ARG A 147 -12.94 9.80 5.34
CA ARG A 147 -13.91 10.59 6.11
C ARG A 147 -14.21 9.97 7.46
N TRP A 148 -14.72 10.78 8.37
CA TRP A 148 -15.36 10.32 9.60
C TRP A 148 -16.80 9.92 9.37
N ASN A 149 -17.14 8.72 9.82
CA ASN A 149 -18.49 8.17 9.81
C ASN A 149 -19.17 8.26 8.42
N SER A 150 -20.45 7.95 8.33
CA SER A 150 -21.20 8.00 7.08
C SER A 150 -21.56 9.42 6.63
N GLU A 151 -21.66 10.35 7.57
CA GLU A 151 -22.14 11.72 7.38
C GLU A 151 -21.01 12.72 7.05
N GLY A 152 -19.76 12.35 7.31
CA GLY A 152 -18.61 13.22 7.05
C GLY A 152 -18.34 13.44 5.55
N ASN A 153 -17.68 14.57 5.27
CA ASN A 153 -17.21 14.89 3.93
C ASN A 153 -15.94 14.11 3.57
N TRP A 154 -15.86 13.63 2.34
CA TRP A 154 -14.65 12.99 1.81
C TRP A 154 -13.51 14.00 1.66
N GLN A 155 -12.36 13.65 2.24
CA GLN A 155 -11.11 14.40 2.12
C GLN A 155 -10.13 13.59 1.27
N THR A 156 -9.57 14.20 0.23
CA THR A 156 -8.53 13.57 -0.58
C THR A 156 -7.22 13.51 0.19
N MET A 157 -6.54 12.37 0.09
CA MET A 157 -5.24 12.11 0.70
C MET A 157 -4.12 12.31 -0.33
N ASP A 158 -2.94 12.68 0.15
CA ASP A 158 -1.77 12.92 -0.68
C ASP A 158 -0.95 11.65 -0.85
N LYS A 159 -0.45 11.40 -2.07
CA LYS A 159 0.44 10.28 -2.32
C LYS A 159 1.77 10.49 -1.57
N SER A 160 2.27 9.43 -0.96
CA SER A 160 3.49 9.44 -0.14
C SER A 160 4.45 8.35 -0.58
N LEU A 161 5.75 8.65 -0.58
CA LEU A 161 6.82 7.66 -0.76
C LEU A 161 7.55 7.53 0.57
N GLU A 162 7.00 6.69 1.44
CA GLU A 162 7.48 6.44 2.80
C GLU A 162 7.25 4.95 3.14
N LYS A 163 7.90 4.47 4.19
CA LYS A 163 7.62 3.15 4.76
C LYS A 163 6.18 3.11 5.29
N ASP A 164 5.47 2.00 5.04
CA ASP A 164 4.14 1.78 5.63
C ASP A 164 4.24 1.70 7.17
N PRO A 165 3.58 2.59 7.92
CA PRO A 165 3.60 2.56 9.38
C PRO A 165 3.07 1.26 9.99
N ASN A 166 2.13 0.56 9.33
CA ASN A 166 1.68 -0.76 9.78
C ASN A 166 2.83 -1.77 9.76
N HIS A 167 3.59 -1.83 8.67
CA HIS A 167 4.72 -2.75 8.54
C HIS A 167 5.88 -2.36 9.46
N GLN A 168 6.13 -1.06 9.62
CA GLN A 168 7.12 -0.57 10.57
C GLN A 168 6.78 -1.01 12.00
N ALA A 169 5.52 -0.86 12.43
CA ALA A 169 5.09 -1.29 13.75
C ALA A 169 5.22 -2.81 13.96
N VAL A 170 4.99 -3.63 12.93
CA VAL A 170 5.23 -5.07 12.99
C VAL A 170 6.72 -5.37 13.13
N PHE A 171 7.57 -4.75 12.30
CA PHE A 171 9.02 -4.91 12.34
C PHE A 171 9.62 -4.53 13.71
N ASP A 172 9.14 -3.43 14.30
CA ASP A 172 9.61 -2.93 15.60
C ASP A 172 9.20 -3.85 16.76
N ARG A 173 8.05 -4.54 16.65
CA ARG A 173 7.56 -5.47 17.68
C ARG A 173 8.19 -6.86 17.56
N GLU A 174 8.63 -7.27 16.36
CA GLU A 174 9.22 -8.58 16.18
C GLU A 174 10.58 -8.70 16.89
N PRO A 175 10.85 -9.85 17.55
CA PRO A 175 12.14 -10.08 18.18
C PRO A 175 13.24 -10.10 17.11
N GLU A 176 14.41 -9.55 17.46
CA GLU A 176 15.62 -9.61 16.64
C GLU A 176 15.98 -11.05 16.23
N THR A 177 15.75 -12.00 17.14
CA THR A 177 15.96 -13.44 16.94
C THR A 177 14.66 -14.20 17.17
N PRO A 178 13.83 -14.42 16.14
CA PRO A 178 12.64 -15.24 16.26
C PRO A 178 12.97 -16.72 16.54
N PRO A 179 12.04 -17.48 17.13
CA PRO A 179 12.23 -18.91 17.34
C PRO A 179 12.34 -19.65 16.01
N SER A 180 13.22 -20.65 15.95
CA SER A 180 13.30 -21.59 14.81
C SER A 180 11.94 -22.27 14.57
N PRO A 181 11.50 -22.47 13.32
CA PRO A 181 12.21 -22.24 12.05
C PRO A 181 12.01 -20.84 11.44
N TYR A 182 11.43 -19.90 12.18
CA TYR A 182 11.01 -18.60 11.65
C TYR A 182 12.17 -17.63 11.51
N LYS A 183 12.03 -16.72 10.55
CA LYS A 183 12.98 -15.63 10.29
C LYS A 183 12.31 -14.31 10.62
N ARG A 184 13.09 -13.32 11.05
CA ARG A 184 12.54 -11.98 11.32
C ARG A 184 12.03 -11.37 10.02
N ILE A 185 10.90 -10.67 10.12
CA ILE A 185 10.33 -9.91 9.02
C ILE A 185 11.37 -8.97 8.40
N SER A 186 11.35 -8.87 7.08
CA SER A 186 12.23 -7.97 6.37
C SER A 186 11.98 -6.51 6.73
N ALA A 187 13.05 -5.74 6.84
CA ALA A 187 12.97 -4.31 7.11
C ALA A 187 12.14 -3.59 6.03
N PRO A 188 11.23 -2.68 6.44
CA PRO A 188 10.40 -1.91 5.52
C PRO A 188 11.23 -1.07 4.54
N VAL A 189 10.70 -0.94 3.34
CA VAL A 189 11.13 0.03 2.32
C VAL A 189 9.99 1.01 2.03
N ASP A 190 10.31 2.08 1.32
CA ASP A 190 9.31 3.04 0.91
C ASP A 190 8.31 2.39 -0.06
N SER A 191 7.02 2.52 0.25
CA SER A 191 5.94 2.01 -0.58
C SER A 191 5.58 3.02 -1.67
N ARG A 192 5.36 2.52 -2.89
CA ARG A 192 4.92 3.32 -4.05
C ARG A 192 3.40 3.49 -4.14
N HIS A 193 2.68 2.89 -3.21
CA HIS A 193 1.23 2.82 -3.18
C HIS A 193 0.70 3.14 -1.77
N LEU A 194 1.33 4.15 -1.16
CA LEU A 194 0.95 4.72 0.13
C LEU A 194 0.41 6.15 -0.06
N TRP A 195 -0.66 6.47 0.66
CA TRP A 195 -1.23 7.80 0.76
C TRP A 195 -1.33 8.21 2.21
N LYS A 196 -1.17 9.50 2.50
CA LYS A 196 -1.30 10.06 3.84
C LYS A 196 -2.16 11.31 3.84
N GLY A 197 -2.80 11.57 4.97
CA GLY A 197 -3.65 12.74 5.13
C GLY A 197 -3.94 13.00 6.59
N ARG A 198 -4.35 14.24 6.87
CA ARG A 198 -4.87 14.64 8.19
C ARG A 198 -6.38 14.51 8.21
N LEU A 199 -6.92 14.33 9.41
CA LEU A 199 -8.35 14.12 9.62
C LEU A 199 -9.06 15.46 9.87
N ASN A 200 -10.32 15.55 9.44
CA ASN A 200 -11.19 16.67 9.81
C ASN A 200 -11.36 16.69 11.35
N PRO A 201 -11.05 17.81 12.03
CA PRO A 201 -11.24 17.92 13.48
C PRO A 201 -12.69 18.10 13.90
N ASP A 202 -13.63 18.28 12.97
CA ASP A 202 -15.07 18.36 13.24
C ASP A 202 -15.65 16.99 13.62
N ILE A 203 -15.32 16.55 14.84
CA ILE A 203 -15.69 15.27 15.41
C ILE A 203 -15.81 15.38 16.94
N GLY A 204 -16.71 14.59 17.53
CA GLY A 204 -16.89 14.53 18.98
C GLY A 204 -15.94 13.54 19.67
N VAL A 205 -16.01 13.49 21.00
CA VAL A 205 -15.46 12.37 21.78
C VAL A 205 -16.35 11.15 21.59
N GLY A 206 -15.77 10.00 21.29
CA GLY A 206 -16.53 8.79 21.01
C GLY A 206 -15.73 7.74 20.26
N VAL A 207 -16.43 6.71 19.80
CA VAL A 207 -15.90 5.71 18.87
C VAL A 207 -16.43 6.06 17.49
N HIS A 208 -15.53 6.19 16.53
CA HIS A 208 -15.84 6.63 15.18
C HIS A 208 -15.27 5.66 14.14
N ALA A 209 -15.99 5.52 13.04
CA ALA A 209 -15.53 4.79 11.88
C ALA A 209 -14.75 5.75 10.98
N LEU A 210 -13.49 5.42 10.71
CA LEU A 210 -12.70 6.06 9.68
C LEU A 210 -12.92 5.30 8.37
N GLN A 211 -13.72 5.87 7.49
CA GLN A 211 -14.07 5.25 6.22
C GLN A 211 -13.10 5.71 5.14
N VAL A 212 -12.60 4.77 4.35
CA VAL A 212 -11.67 5.02 3.26
C VAL A 212 -12.26 4.49 1.96
N ARG A 213 -12.04 5.22 0.87
CA ARG A 213 -12.24 4.72 -0.49
C ARG A 213 -11.05 5.05 -1.36
N ALA A 214 -10.69 4.14 -2.25
CA ALA A 214 -9.59 4.33 -3.18
C ALA A 214 -9.87 3.70 -4.54
N THR A 215 -9.33 4.29 -5.62
CA THR A 215 -9.32 3.65 -6.94
C THR A 215 -8.05 2.81 -7.11
N ASP A 216 -8.16 1.62 -7.69
CA ASP A 216 -6.99 0.86 -8.15
C ASP A 216 -6.50 1.33 -9.55
N VAL A 217 -5.48 0.65 -10.08
CA VAL A 217 -4.93 0.88 -11.43
C VAL A 217 -5.96 0.76 -12.56
N ASN A 218 -7.07 0.04 -12.36
CA ASN A 218 -8.16 -0.09 -13.34
C ASN A 218 -9.21 1.02 -13.18
N GLY A 219 -9.06 1.90 -12.18
CA GLY A 219 -10.07 2.90 -11.82
C GLY A 219 -11.22 2.34 -10.99
N LYS A 220 -11.16 1.09 -10.52
CA LYS A 220 -12.22 0.47 -9.70
C LYS A 220 -12.11 0.99 -8.27
N TRP A 221 -13.24 1.43 -7.71
CA TRP A 221 -13.33 1.86 -6.31
C TRP A 221 -13.38 0.67 -5.35
N HIS A 222 -12.55 0.75 -4.32
CA HIS A 222 -12.50 -0.16 -3.18
C HIS A 222 -12.77 0.62 -1.89
N ARG A 223 -13.17 -0.08 -0.83
CA ARG A 223 -13.49 0.53 0.48
C ARG A 223 -12.79 -0.21 1.60
N ALA A 224 -12.43 0.52 2.64
CA ALA A 224 -11.98 -0.02 3.91
C ALA A 224 -12.50 0.83 5.06
N GLU A 225 -12.46 0.27 6.27
CA GLU A 225 -12.87 0.98 7.48
C GLU A 225 -11.90 0.67 8.62
N ARG A 226 -11.63 1.68 9.46
CA ARG A 226 -10.84 1.56 10.68
C ARG A 226 -11.57 2.23 11.83
N ILE A 227 -11.83 1.50 12.91
CA ILE A 227 -12.44 2.08 14.13
C ILE A 227 -11.40 2.85 14.93
N VAL A 228 -11.69 4.10 15.29
CA VAL A 228 -10.81 4.98 16.06
C VAL A 228 -11.57 5.58 17.23
N ARG A 229 -10.97 5.58 18.42
CA ARG A 229 -11.54 6.23 19.60
C ARG A 229 -11.01 7.65 19.76
N VAL A 230 -11.89 8.64 19.64
CA VAL A 230 -11.57 10.03 20.02
C VAL A 230 -11.85 10.20 21.52
N LYS A 231 -10.82 10.58 22.28
CA LYS A 231 -10.90 10.79 23.74
C LYS A 231 -10.77 12.27 24.09
N LYS A 232 -11.30 12.65 25.26
CA LYS A 232 -11.02 13.98 25.83
C LYS A 232 -9.50 14.18 25.95
N ASN A 233 -9.05 15.42 25.79
CA ASN A 233 -7.67 15.78 26.09
C ASN A 233 -7.36 15.40 27.53
N ALA A 234 -6.15 14.90 27.79
CA ALA A 234 -5.69 14.74 29.16
C ALA A 234 -5.76 16.12 29.85
N VAL A 235 -6.42 16.19 31.00
CA VAL A 235 -6.38 17.40 31.84
C VAL A 235 -4.92 17.50 32.29
N GLY A 236 -4.24 18.60 31.94
CA GLY A 236 -2.90 18.86 32.44
C GLY A 236 -2.92 18.80 33.97
N ALA A 237 -1.97 18.07 34.55
CA ALA A 237 -1.69 18.16 35.97
C ALA A 237 -1.16 19.57 36.27
N THR A 238 -2.09 20.51 36.47
CA THR A 238 -1.82 21.82 37.05
C THR A 238 -2.83 22.01 38.17
N ASP A 239 -2.58 21.34 39.30
CA ASP A 239 -3.01 21.90 40.57
C ASP A 239 -1.81 22.66 41.16
N PRO A 240 -1.95 23.96 41.47
CA PRO A 240 -0.99 24.65 42.30
C PRO A 240 -1.12 24.10 43.72
N GLN A 241 -0.03 23.55 44.26
CA GLN A 241 0.03 23.24 45.69
C GLN A 241 -0.05 24.56 46.48
N PRO A 242 -0.97 24.69 47.45
CA PRO A 242 -0.95 25.76 48.45
C PRO A 242 0.20 25.59 49.46
#